data_AF-A0A6L6GCG9-F1
#
_entry.id   AF-A0A6L6GCG9-F1
#
_cell.length_a   1.000
_cell.length_b   1.000
_cell.length_c   1.000
_cell.angle_alpha   90.00
_cell.angle_beta   90.00
_cell.angle_gamma   90.00
#
_symmetry.space_group_name_H-M   'P 1'
#
loop_
_entity.id
_entity.type
_entity.pdbx_description
1 polymer ?
#
loop_
_entity_poly.entity_id
_entity_poly.type
_entity_poly.pdbx_seq_one_letter_code
_entity_poly.pdbx_strand_id
1 'polypeptide(L)'
;MALNVGQDFKQRWLEAPEAVRQAYLDDLHRIFDILKPEVQLQAWIERDKQEQQKSLQKIDVAYAELKAKLIEEARIRHQQALEKKLEDKRAEEAAFAKQLQLDEERKFAEQAKELQIIRQDLVQETQSYTNRYEKNPKNIADNLSVKDSEMLSELDSVRIRLELEAESLIEQAVTVFREKLHAATQEEIEYILKSSKFSDQ
;
A
#
# COMPACT_ATOMS: atom_id res chain seq x y z
N MET A 1 38.48 39.24 -42.18
CA MET A 1 37.04 38.94 -41.98
C MET A 1 36.95 37.56 -41.37
N ALA A 2 36.69 37.46 -40.06
CA ALA A 2 36.51 36.16 -39.42
C ALA A 2 35.12 35.63 -39.79
N LEU A 3 35.06 34.50 -40.49
CA LEU A 3 33.81 33.78 -40.76
C LEU A 3 33.20 33.42 -39.40
N ASN A 4 32.11 34.08 -39.03
CA ASN A 4 31.43 33.85 -37.75
C ASN A 4 30.69 32.50 -37.82
N VAL A 5 31.41 31.40 -37.62
CA VAL A 5 30.88 30.03 -37.66
C VAL A 5 30.03 29.65 -36.45
N GLY A 6 29.73 30.61 -35.55
CA GLY A 6 28.93 30.41 -34.34
C GLY A 6 29.74 29.83 -33.18
N GLN A 7 29.32 30.10 -31.94
CA GLN A 7 30.08 29.78 -30.73
C GLN A 7 30.30 28.26 -30.51
N ASP A 8 29.46 27.40 -31.12
CA ASP A 8 29.48 25.95 -30.90
C ASP A 8 29.82 25.13 -32.14
N PHE A 9 30.44 25.73 -33.16
CA PHE A 9 30.79 25.02 -34.40
C PHE A 9 31.58 23.74 -34.13
N LYS A 10 32.57 23.82 -33.24
CA LYS A 10 33.44 22.68 -32.90
C LYS A 10 32.65 21.53 -32.28
N GLN A 11 31.70 21.82 -31.39
CA GLN A 11 30.87 20.80 -30.76
C GLN A 11 29.88 20.19 -31.75
N ARG A 12 29.16 21.04 -32.49
CA ARG A 12 28.23 20.58 -33.55
C ARG A 12 28.92 19.76 -34.63
N TRP A 13 30.15 20.12 -34.99
CA TRP A 13 30.96 19.36 -35.94
C TRP A 13 31.42 18.01 -35.36
N LEU A 14 31.76 17.97 -34.07
CA LEU A 14 32.16 16.72 -33.40
C LEU A 14 30.98 15.76 -33.20
N GLU A 15 29.79 16.29 -32.95
CA GLU A 15 28.53 15.53 -32.78
C GLU A 15 27.90 15.10 -34.11
N ALA A 16 28.23 15.76 -35.22
CA ALA A 16 27.71 15.39 -36.53
C ALA A 16 28.14 13.96 -36.93
N PRO A 17 27.28 13.20 -37.63
CA PRO A 17 27.64 11.88 -38.15
C PRO A 17 28.92 11.93 -38.99
N GLU A 18 29.74 10.88 -38.90
CA GLU A 18 31.00 10.79 -39.66
C GLU A 18 30.79 10.93 -41.17
N ALA A 19 29.72 10.35 -41.70
CA ALA A 19 29.34 10.47 -43.11
C ALA A 19 29.08 11.94 -43.53
N VAL A 20 28.51 12.76 -42.64
CA VAL A 20 28.28 14.19 -42.89
C VAL A 20 29.62 14.93 -42.94
N ARG A 21 30.52 14.64 -42.00
CA ARG A 21 31.86 15.24 -41.98
C ARG A 21 32.67 14.89 -43.23
N GLN A 22 32.63 13.63 -43.64
CA GLN A 22 33.32 13.15 -44.85
C GLN A 22 32.73 13.79 -46.11
N ALA A 23 31.40 13.89 -46.24
CA ALA A 23 30.77 14.55 -47.38
C ALA A 23 31.21 16.02 -47.53
N TYR A 24 31.30 16.76 -46.42
CA TYR A 24 31.83 18.13 -46.43
C TYR A 24 33.34 18.20 -46.75
N LEU A 25 34.15 17.25 -46.27
CA LEU A 25 35.58 17.18 -46.62
C LEU A 25 35.76 16.88 -48.11
N ASP A 26 34.96 15.97 -48.68
CA ASP A 26 34.98 15.63 -50.10
C ASP A 26 34.57 16.83 -50.97
N ASP A 27 33.54 17.57 -50.54
CA ASP A 27 33.11 18.81 -51.18
C ASP A 27 34.22 19.88 -51.16
N LEU A 28 34.95 20.01 -50.05
CA LEU A 28 36.11 20.91 -49.94
C LEU A 28 37.27 20.47 -50.84
N HIS A 29 37.62 19.18 -50.85
CA HIS A 29 38.65 18.64 -51.73
C HIS A 29 38.33 18.87 -53.22
N ARG A 30 37.05 18.74 -53.59
CA ARG A 30 36.60 19.00 -54.97
C ARG A 30 36.77 20.46 -55.38
N ILE A 31 36.60 21.41 -54.47
CA ILE A 31 36.85 22.85 -54.73
C ILE A 31 38.35 23.10 -54.97
N PHE A 32 39.23 22.37 -54.26
CA PHE A 32 40.69 22.47 -54.49
C PHE A 32 41.11 21.95 -55.87
N ASP A 33 40.34 21.06 -56.50
CA ASP A 33 40.64 20.58 -57.86
C ASP A 33 40.60 21.68 -58.92
N ILE A 34 39.89 22.78 -58.68
CA ILE A 34 39.84 23.95 -59.59
C ILE A 34 41.21 24.62 -59.74
N LEU A 35 42.09 24.48 -58.73
CA LEU A 35 43.43 25.06 -58.75
C LEU A 35 44.41 24.29 -59.67
N LYS A 36 43.98 23.16 -60.24
CA LYS A 36 44.79 22.37 -61.17
C LYS A 36 44.73 22.99 -62.58
N PRO A 37 45.88 23.12 -63.29
CA PRO A 37 45.98 23.88 -64.53
C PRO A 37 45.21 23.30 -65.73
N GLU A 38 44.73 22.06 -65.66
CA GLU A 38 44.13 21.32 -66.78
C GLU A 38 42.59 21.27 -66.77
N VAL A 39 41.94 22.00 -65.84
CA VAL A 39 40.49 21.83 -65.62
C VAL A 39 39.66 22.78 -66.48
N GLN A 40 38.80 22.21 -67.34
CA GLN A 40 37.78 22.96 -68.06
C GLN A 40 36.65 23.39 -67.11
N LEU A 41 36.58 24.69 -66.82
CA LEU A 41 35.69 25.26 -65.79
C LEU A 41 34.21 24.86 -65.94
N GLN A 42 33.66 24.87 -67.16
CA GLN A 42 32.23 24.55 -67.37
C GLN A 42 31.89 23.09 -67.06
N ALA A 43 32.73 22.15 -67.50
CA ALA A 43 32.54 20.72 -67.19
C ALA A 43 32.71 20.45 -65.69
N TRP A 44 33.60 21.19 -65.01
CA TRP A 44 33.75 21.11 -63.57
C TRP A 44 32.50 21.61 -62.83
N ILE A 45 31.88 22.71 -63.25
CA ILE A 45 30.66 23.24 -62.62
C ILE A 45 29.49 22.25 -62.72
N GLU A 46 29.31 21.61 -63.86
CA GLU A 46 28.23 20.61 -64.04
C GLU A 46 28.45 19.38 -63.14
N ARG A 47 29.69 18.90 -63.08
CA ARG A 47 30.08 17.79 -62.20
C ARG A 47 29.93 18.15 -60.72
N ASP A 48 30.36 19.35 -60.32
CA ASP A 48 30.24 19.85 -58.96
C ASP A 48 28.78 19.91 -58.53
N LYS A 49 27.87 20.41 -59.36
CA LYS A 49 26.42 20.40 -59.07
C LYS A 49 25.88 18.99 -58.82
N GLN A 50 26.27 18.01 -59.64
CA GLN A 50 25.81 16.63 -59.46
C GLN A 50 26.36 16.01 -58.17
N GLU A 51 27.64 16.25 -57.87
CA GLU A 51 28.25 15.71 -56.65
C GLU A 51 27.75 16.41 -55.38
N GLN A 52 27.43 17.71 -55.43
CA GLN A 52 26.73 18.43 -54.34
C GLN A 52 25.35 17.83 -54.07
N GLN A 53 24.59 17.44 -55.09
CA GLN A 53 23.30 16.78 -54.88
C GLN A 53 23.47 15.43 -54.17
N LYS A 54 24.49 14.65 -54.55
CA LYS A 54 24.81 13.40 -53.87
C LYS A 54 25.30 13.63 -52.43
N SER A 55 26.08 14.69 -52.18
CA SER A 55 26.57 15.01 -50.83
C SER A 55 25.41 15.39 -49.92
N LEU A 56 24.47 16.21 -50.39
CA LEU A 56 23.24 16.54 -49.65
C LEU A 56 22.40 15.30 -49.32
N GLN A 57 22.20 14.40 -50.30
CA GLN A 57 21.49 13.14 -50.05
C GLN A 57 22.17 12.27 -48.99
N LYS A 58 23.52 12.15 -49.05
CA LYS A 58 24.29 11.41 -48.03
C LYS A 58 24.13 12.06 -46.64
N ILE A 59 24.13 13.38 -46.58
CA ILE A 59 23.94 14.13 -45.33
C ILE A 59 22.55 13.87 -44.75
N ASP A 60 21.51 13.95 -45.58
CA ASP A 60 20.13 13.73 -45.17
C ASP A 60 19.92 12.30 -44.64
N VAL A 61 20.46 11.29 -45.34
CA VAL A 61 20.40 9.90 -44.91
C VAL A 61 21.12 9.70 -43.58
N ALA A 62 22.33 10.24 -43.43
CA ALA A 62 23.10 10.11 -42.20
C ALA A 62 22.38 10.72 -40.98
N TYR A 63 21.71 11.86 -41.15
CA TYR A 63 20.89 12.46 -40.10
C TYR A 63 19.60 11.68 -39.83
N ALA A 64 18.98 11.09 -40.86
CA ALA A 64 17.81 10.23 -40.69
C ALA A 64 18.17 8.97 -39.88
N GLU A 65 19.30 8.34 -40.18
CA GLU A 65 19.82 7.18 -39.44
C GLU A 65 20.15 7.53 -37.99
N LEU A 66 20.81 8.66 -37.74
CA LEU A 66 21.12 9.10 -36.38
C LEU A 66 19.83 9.34 -35.58
N LYS A 67 18.83 10.00 -36.17
CA LYS A 67 17.53 10.19 -35.53
C LYS A 67 16.84 8.85 -35.23
N ALA A 68 16.88 7.90 -36.16
CA ALA A 68 16.31 6.57 -35.96
C ALA A 68 16.97 5.86 -34.77
N LYS A 69 18.30 5.86 -34.69
CA LYS A 69 19.06 5.28 -33.56
C LYS A 69 18.67 5.90 -32.22
N LEU A 70 18.59 7.23 -32.15
CA LEU A 70 18.19 7.92 -30.92
C LEU A 70 16.75 7.56 -30.48
N ILE A 71 15.84 7.39 -31.43
CA ILE A 71 14.46 6.96 -31.16
C ILE A 71 14.43 5.52 -30.64
N GLU A 72 15.21 4.62 -31.25
CA GLU A 72 15.32 3.23 -30.81
C GLU A 72 15.93 3.12 -29.40
N GLU A 73 17.01 3.85 -29.12
CA GLU A 73 17.59 3.92 -27.79
C GLU A 73 16.62 4.46 -26.75
N ALA A 74 15.87 5.51 -27.07
CA ALA A 74 14.84 6.06 -26.20
C ALA A 74 13.73 5.02 -25.92
N ARG A 75 13.32 4.28 -26.95
CA ARG A 75 12.33 3.20 -26.83
C ARG A 75 12.83 2.06 -25.93
N ILE A 76 14.08 1.64 -26.10
CA ILE A 76 14.71 0.59 -25.28
C ILE A 76 14.81 1.04 -23.82
N ARG A 77 15.27 2.28 -23.56
CA ARG A 77 15.32 2.84 -22.20
C ARG A 77 13.95 2.88 -21.55
N HIS A 78 12.92 3.24 -22.32
CA HIS A 78 11.55 3.24 -21.83
C HIS A 78 11.05 1.83 -21.49
N GLN A 79 11.32 0.85 -22.35
CA GLN A 79 10.99 -0.55 -22.10
C GLN A 79 11.67 -1.08 -20.83
N GLN A 80 12.98 -0.88 -20.70
CA GLN A 80 13.74 -1.29 -19.51
C GLN A 80 13.21 -0.62 -18.23
N ALA A 81 12.82 0.64 -18.29
CA ALA A 81 12.23 1.33 -17.14
C ALA A 81 10.87 0.75 -16.75
N LEU A 82 10.05 0.33 -17.72
CA LEU A 82 8.78 -0.33 -17.47
C LEU A 82 8.99 -1.74 -16.89
N GLU A 83 9.94 -2.51 -17.42
CA GLU A 83 10.29 -3.83 -16.91
C GLU A 83 10.73 -3.76 -15.45
N LYS A 84 11.65 -2.84 -15.11
CA LYS A 84 12.06 -2.62 -13.71
C LYS A 84 10.88 -2.26 -12.81
N LYS A 85 10.00 -1.35 -13.25
CA LYS A 85 8.79 -1.00 -12.47
C LYS A 85 7.85 -2.19 -12.27
N LEU A 86 7.76 -3.11 -13.24
CA LEU A 86 6.96 -4.32 -13.10
C LEU A 86 7.61 -5.34 -12.18
N GLU A 87 8.94 -5.48 -12.24
CA GLU A 87 9.70 -6.32 -11.31
C GLU A 87 9.56 -5.83 -9.87
N ASP A 88 9.70 -4.51 -9.64
CA ASP A 88 9.52 -3.89 -8.32
C ASP A 88 8.12 -4.17 -7.77
N LYS A 89 7.07 -3.95 -8.59
CA LYS A 89 5.68 -4.26 -8.19
C LYS A 89 5.46 -5.73 -7.86
N ARG A 90 6.00 -6.65 -8.67
CA ARG A 90 5.91 -8.10 -8.38
C ARG A 90 6.65 -8.45 -7.10
N ALA A 91 7.77 -7.81 -6.81
CA ALA A 91 8.52 -8.02 -5.59
C ALA A 91 7.75 -7.51 -4.35
N GLU A 92 7.11 -6.34 -4.44
CA GLU A 92 6.23 -5.79 -3.41
C GLU A 92 5.03 -6.71 -3.14
N GLU A 93 4.35 -7.17 -4.20
CA GLU A 93 3.24 -8.11 -4.10
C GLU A 93 3.66 -9.45 -3.46
N ALA A 94 4.82 -9.99 -3.85
CA ALA A 94 5.34 -11.22 -3.28
C ALA A 94 5.74 -11.05 -1.80
N ALA A 95 6.28 -9.89 -1.42
CA ALA A 95 6.60 -9.58 -0.04
C ALA A 95 5.33 -9.46 0.82
N PHE A 96 4.31 -8.77 0.31
CA PHE A 96 3.01 -8.63 0.96
C PHE A 96 2.32 -9.99 1.13
N ALA A 97 2.28 -10.82 0.08
CA ALA A 97 1.70 -12.15 0.14
C ALA A 97 2.39 -13.04 1.20
N LYS A 98 3.73 -12.97 1.30
CA LYS A 98 4.48 -13.68 2.35
C LYS A 98 4.14 -13.21 3.75
N GLN A 99 4.00 -11.89 3.94
CA GLN A 99 3.60 -11.34 5.24
C GLN A 99 2.20 -11.81 5.63
N LEU A 100 1.25 -11.78 4.68
CA LEU A 100 -0.11 -12.25 4.91
C LEU A 100 -0.14 -13.73 5.31
N GLN A 101 0.61 -14.59 4.62
CA GLN A 101 0.72 -16.01 4.95
C GLN A 101 1.25 -16.24 6.38
N LEU A 102 2.31 -15.50 6.77
CA LEU A 102 2.86 -15.61 8.12
C LEU A 102 1.85 -15.15 9.19
N ASP A 103 1.08 -14.11 8.93
CA ASP A 103 0.05 -13.63 9.85
C ASP A 103 -1.14 -14.60 9.93
N GLU A 104 -1.52 -15.24 8.81
CA GLU A 104 -2.51 -16.31 8.79
C GLU A 104 -2.07 -17.51 9.61
N GLU A 105 -0.82 -17.97 9.45
CA GLU A 105 -0.25 -19.07 10.24
C GLU A 105 -0.26 -18.76 11.75
N ARG A 106 0.08 -17.52 12.13
CA ARG A 106 0.02 -17.07 13.53
C ARG A 106 -1.40 -17.10 14.09
N LYS A 107 -2.36 -16.54 13.36
CA LYS A 107 -3.78 -16.55 13.75
C LYS A 107 -4.31 -17.98 13.88
N PHE A 108 -3.96 -18.86 12.94
CA PHE A 108 -4.33 -20.27 13.02
C PHE A 108 -3.72 -20.96 14.25
N ALA A 109 -2.46 -20.68 14.58
CA ALA A 109 -1.82 -21.23 15.77
C ALA A 109 -2.46 -20.72 17.07
N GLU A 110 -2.87 -19.46 17.12
CA GLU A 110 -3.61 -18.88 18.24
C GLU A 110 -4.99 -19.54 18.39
N GLN A 111 -5.77 -19.62 17.31
CA GLN A 111 -7.06 -20.31 17.30
C GLN A 111 -6.95 -21.78 17.70
N ALA A 112 -5.90 -22.48 17.25
CA ALA A 112 -5.67 -23.87 17.63
C ALA A 112 -5.42 -24.02 19.14
N LYS A 113 -4.67 -23.08 19.75
CA LYS A 113 -4.45 -23.05 21.20
C LYS A 113 -5.74 -22.75 21.96
N GLU A 114 -6.53 -21.77 21.51
CA GLU A 114 -7.82 -21.45 22.12
C GLU A 114 -8.78 -22.65 22.07
N LEU A 115 -8.89 -23.31 20.92
CA LEU A 115 -9.71 -24.53 20.77
C LEU A 115 -9.21 -25.65 21.68
N GLN A 116 -7.90 -25.77 21.89
CA GLN A 116 -7.34 -26.75 22.82
C GLN A 116 -7.72 -26.43 24.28
N ILE A 117 -7.69 -25.16 24.68
CA ILE A 117 -8.13 -24.72 26.01
C ILE A 117 -9.62 -25.04 26.20
N ILE A 118 -10.48 -24.63 25.26
CA ILE A 118 -11.93 -24.91 25.31
C ILE A 118 -12.18 -26.42 25.42
N ARG A 119 -11.43 -27.23 24.68
CA ARG A 119 -11.55 -28.69 24.76
C ARG A 119 -11.18 -29.21 26.15
N GLN A 120 -10.13 -28.68 26.78
CA GLN A 120 -9.74 -29.07 28.13
C GLN A 120 -10.82 -28.68 29.15
N ASP A 121 -11.35 -27.46 29.05
CA ASP A 121 -12.40 -26.96 29.93
C ASP A 121 -13.67 -27.82 29.82
N LEU A 122 -14.10 -28.16 28.59
CA LEU A 122 -15.27 -29.01 28.36
C LEU A 122 -15.07 -30.42 28.94
N VAL A 123 -13.86 -30.97 28.84
CA VAL A 123 -13.54 -32.28 29.45
C VAL A 123 -13.63 -32.20 30.98
N GLN A 124 -13.10 -31.14 31.60
CA GLN A 124 -13.19 -30.92 33.05
C GLN A 124 -14.64 -30.72 33.51
N GLU A 125 -15.42 -29.94 32.76
CA GLU A 125 -16.83 -29.71 33.04
C GLU A 125 -17.64 -31.01 32.90
N THR A 126 -17.38 -31.79 31.85
CA THR A 126 -18.01 -33.11 31.65
C THR A 126 -17.69 -34.05 32.81
N GLN A 127 -16.43 -34.13 33.24
CA GLN A 127 -16.02 -34.93 34.41
C GLN A 127 -16.74 -34.47 35.69
N SER A 128 -16.83 -33.15 35.89
CA SER A 128 -17.52 -32.57 37.04
C SER A 128 -19.01 -32.92 37.04
N TYR A 129 -19.68 -32.84 35.89
CA TYR A 129 -21.08 -33.25 35.75
C TYR A 129 -21.25 -34.76 35.94
N THR A 130 -20.40 -35.60 35.35
CA THR A 130 -20.51 -37.06 35.51
C THR A 130 -20.34 -37.47 36.97
N ASN A 131 -19.42 -36.83 37.72
CA ASN A 131 -19.20 -37.12 39.13
C ASN A 131 -20.41 -36.74 40.00
N ARG A 132 -21.18 -35.70 39.63
CA ARG A 132 -22.44 -35.35 40.32
C ARG A 132 -23.53 -36.41 40.15
N TYR A 133 -23.46 -37.20 39.09
CA TYR A 133 -24.42 -38.28 38.80
C TYR A 133 -23.86 -39.68 39.11
N GLU A 134 -22.79 -39.79 39.91
CA GLU A 134 -22.41 -41.09 40.49
C GLU A 134 -23.63 -41.72 41.18
N LYS A 135 -23.77 -43.05 41.03
CA LYS A 135 -24.93 -43.80 41.54
C LYS A 135 -25.20 -43.43 43.00
N ASN A 136 -26.40 -42.87 43.25
CA ASN A 136 -26.89 -42.58 44.59
C ASN A 136 -26.65 -43.80 45.52
N PRO A 137 -25.94 -43.63 46.66
CA PRO A 137 -25.80 -44.71 47.61
C PRO A 137 -27.21 -45.12 48.06
N LYS A 138 -27.52 -46.42 48.00
CA LYS A 138 -28.87 -46.97 48.20
C LYS A 138 -29.49 -46.75 49.60
N ASN A 139 -28.85 -45.97 50.48
CA ASN A 139 -29.14 -45.90 51.92
C ASN A 139 -29.57 -44.50 52.43
N ILE A 140 -30.13 -43.61 51.59
CA ILE A 140 -30.51 -42.24 52.04
C ILE A 140 -31.88 -42.20 52.77
N ALA A 141 -32.63 -43.31 52.81
CA ALA A 141 -34.02 -43.29 53.28
C ALA A 141 -34.24 -43.12 54.81
N ASP A 142 -33.21 -43.23 55.66
CA ASP A 142 -33.41 -43.40 57.11
C ASP A 142 -33.17 -42.17 58.01
N ASN A 143 -32.75 -41.01 57.49
CA ASN A 143 -32.34 -39.88 58.36
C ASN A 143 -32.86 -38.49 57.94
N LEU A 144 -34.13 -38.35 57.53
CA LEU A 144 -34.78 -37.03 57.44
C LEU A 144 -35.96 -36.93 58.41
N SER A 145 -35.66 -36.60 59.66
CA SER A 145 -36.65 -36.04 60.60
C SER A 145 -36.09 -34.74 61.16
N VAL A 146 -36.10 -33.69 60.34
CA VAL A 146 -35.78 -32.31 60.75
C VAL A 146 -37.02 -31.73 61.44
N LYS A 147 -36.84 -31.06 62.59
CA LYS A 147 -37.96 -30.43 63.32
C LYS A 147 -38.39 -29.17 62.58
N ASP A 148 -39.69 -29.04 62.29
CA ASP A 148 -40.28 -27.90 61.55
C ASP A 148 -39.91 -26.52 62.10
N SER A 149 -39.58 -26.41 63.39
CA SER A 149 -39.12 -25.15 64.01
C SER A 149 -37.80 -24.63 63.47
N GLU A 150 -36.87 -25.52 63.08
CA GLU A 150 -35.58 -25.13 62.51
C GLU A 150 -35.77 -24.63 61.08
N MET A 151 -36.63 -25.29 60.30
CA MET A 151 -36.98 -24.86 58.94
C MET A 151 -37.65 -23.49 58.89
N LEU A 152 -38.55 -23.19 59.83
CA LEU A 152 -39.19 -21.87 59.91
C LEU A 152 -38.18 -20.77 60.23
N SER A 153 -37.23 -21.04 61.14
CA SER A 153 -36.18 -20.06 61.50
C SER A 153 -35.21 -19.79 60.34
N GLU A 154 -34.85 -20.83 59.57
CA GLU A 154 -34.00 -20.68 58.39
C GLU A 154 -34.75 -19.93 57.28
N LEU A 155 -36.03 -20.21 57.06
CA LEU A 155 -36.87 -19.52 56.09
C LEU A 155 -37.01 -18.03 56.41
N ASP A 156 -37.23 -17.67 57.67
CA ASP A 156 -37.26 -16.28 58.11
C ASP A 156 -35.90 -15.60 57.92
N SER A 157 -34.79 -16.30 58.17
CA SER A 157 -33.43 -15.78 57.93
C SER A 157 -33.14 -15.54 56.44
N VAL A 158 -33.66 -16.40 55.55
CA VAL A 158 -33.52 -16.28 54.11
C VAL A 158 -34.40 -15.15 53.60
N ARG A 159 -35.63 -15.04 54.12
CA ARG A 159 -36.53 -13.95 53.80
C ARG A 159 -35.92 -12.59 54.13
N ILE A 160 -35.38 -12.41 55.34
CA ILE A 160 -34.73 -11.15 55.74
C ILE A 160 -33.53 -10.84 54.83
N ARG A 161 -32.72 -11.85 54.47
CA ARG A 161 -31.60 -11.65 53.54
C ARG A 161 -32.06 -11.20 52.16
N LEU A 162 -33.12 -11.82 51.63
CA LEU A 162 -33.69 -11.45 50.34
C LEU A 162 -34.34 -10.05 50.36
N GLU A 163 -35.01 -9.70 51.46
CA GLU A 163 -35.56 -8.35 51.66
C GLU A 163 -34.44 -7.30 51.67
N LEU A 164 -33.35 -7.54 52.39
CA LEU A 164 -32.18 -6.65 52.43
C LEU A 164 -31.43 -6.57 51.09
N GLU A 165 -31.29 -7.70 50.38
CA GLU A 165 -30.67 -7.73 49.05
C GLU A 165 -31.52 -6.95 48.04
N ALA A 166 -32.84 -7.09 48.09
CA ALA A 166 -33.76 -6.33 47.26
C ALA A 166 -33.71 -4.82 47.56
N GLU A 167 -33.66 -4.42 48.83
CA GLU A 167 -33.49 -3.02 49.23
C GLU A 167 -32.16 -2.45 48.70
N SER A 168 -31.05 -3.20 48.83
CA SER A 168 -29.75 -2.79 48.31
C SER A 168 -29.74 -2.63 46.79
N LEU A 169 -30.38 -3.55 46.05
CA LEU A 169 -30.51 -3.47 44.59
C LEU A 169 -31.35 -2.27 44.17
N ILE A 170 -32.43 -1.96 44.89
CA ILE A 170 -33.26 -0.79 44.62
C ILE A 170 -32.45 0.50 44.85
N GLU A 171 -31.69 0.59 45.94
CA GLU A 171 -30.84 1.75 46.20
C GLU A 171 -29.79 1.95 45.09
N GLN A 172 -29.11 0.89 44.67
CA GLN A 172 -28.14 0.94 43.56
C GLN A 172 -28.80 1.35 42.24
N ALA A 173 -30.01 0.85 41.95
CA ALA A 173 -30.72 1.24 40.74
C ALA A 173 -31.11 2.72 40.75
N VAL A 174 -31.52 3.26 41.90
CA VAL A 174 -31.88 4.67 42.07
C VAL A 174 -30.65 5.58 41.94
N THR A 175 -29.50 5.21 42.51
CA THR A 175 -28.27 6.01 42.36
C THR A 175 -27.81 6.06 40.90
N VAL A 176 -27.75 4.92 40.22
CA VAL A 176 -27.39 4.84 38.80
C VAL A 176 -28.38 5.62 37.93
N PHE A 177 -29.69 5.56 38.23
CA PHE A 177 -30.69 6.32 37.49
C PHE A 177 -30.52 7.84 37.69
N ARG A 178 -30.23 8.30 38.91
CA ARG A 178 -29.93 9.72 39.17
C ARG A 178 -28.69 10.19 38.44
N GLU A 179 -27.62 9.40 38.44
CA GLU A 179 -26.39 9.72 37.69
C GLU A 179 -26.67 9.83 36.20
N LYS A 180 -27.43 8.90 35.61
CA LYS A 180 -27.84 8.96 34.21
C LYS A 180 -28.70 10.18 33.89
N LEU A 181 -29.64 10.54 34.78
CA LEU A 181 -30.43 11.77 34.62
C LEU A 181 -29.55 13.02 34.67
N HIS A 182 -28.63 13.10 35.64
CA HIS A 182 -27.70 14.21 35.74
C HIS A 182 -26.82 14.31 34.49
N ALA A 183 -26.26 13.20 34.00
CA ALA A 183 -25.50 13.17 32.77
C ALA A 183 -26.33 13.62 31.55
N ALA A 184 -27.54 13.08 31.37
CA ALA A 184 -28.43 13.48 30.28
C ALA A 184 -28.80 14.97 30.34
N THR A 185 -29.08 15.51 31.52
CA THR A 185 -29.35 16.95 31.68
C THR A 185 -28.13 17.81 31.39
N GLN A 186 -26.92 17.36 31.76
CA GLN A 186 -25.68 18.06 31.42
C GLN A 186 -25.41 18.04 29.91
N GLU A 187 -25.63 16.91 29.24
CA GLU A 187 -25.54 16.79 27.78
C GLU A 187 -26.55 17.70 27.07
N GLU A 188 -27.79 17.76 27.55
CA GLU A 188 -28.80 18.70 27.01
C GLU A 188 -28.40 20.16 27.24
N ILE A 189 -27.89 20.52 28.43
CA ILE A 189 -27.37 21.87 28.71
C ILE A 189 -26.21 22.20 27.77
N GLU A 190 -25.24 21.29 27.60
CA GLU A 190 -24.13 21.49 26.67
C GLU A 190 -24.59 21.63 25.22
N TYR A 191 -25.56 20.82 24.79
CA TYR A 191 -26.13 20.89 23.45
C TYR A 191 -26.85 22.23 23.23
N ILE A 192 -27.64 22.69 24.21
CA ILE A 192 -28.29 24.01 24.18
C ILE A 192 -27.25 25.13 24.17
N LEU A 193 -26.17 25.04 24.97
CA LEU A 193 -25.10 26.03 24.97
C LEU A 193 -24.33 26.07 23.64
N LYS A 194 -24.05 24.92 23.02
CA LYS A 194 -23.40 24.82 21.69
C LYS A 194 -24.30 25.31 20.54
N SER A 195 -25.62 25.16 20.67
CA SER A 195 -26.59 25.57 19.65
C SER A 195 -27.16 26.97 19.85
N SER A 196 -26.95 27.58 21.02
CA SER A 196 -27.35 28.94 21.33
C SER A 196 -26.33 29.95 20.78
N LYS A 197 -26.82 31.03 20.15
CA LYS A 197 -26.02 32.12 19.55
C LYS A 197 -25.33 33.03 20.59
N PHE A 198 -24.76 32.45 21.64
CA PHE A 198 -23.95 33.16 22.64
C PHE A 198 -22.44 32.90 22.49
N SER A 199 -22.01 32.12 21.49
CA SER A 199 -20.58 31.92 21.21
C SER A 199 -20.00 32.89 20.15
N ASP A 200 -20.82 33.76 19.55
CA ASP A 200 -20.39 34.79 18.59
C ASP A 200 -20.59 36.22 19.17
N GLN A 201 -20.05 36.47 20.36
CA GLN A 201 -19.63 37.80 20.82
C GLN A 201 -18.28 37.72 21.53
#